data_AF-A0A8B7DFW0-F1
#
_entry.id   AF-A0A8B7DFW0-F1
#
_cell.length_a   1.000
_cell.length_b   1.000
_cell.length_c   1.000
_cell.angle_alpha   90.00
_cell.angle_beta   90.00
_cell.angle_gamma   90.00
#
_symmetry.space_group_name_H-M   'P 1'
#
loop_
_entity.id
_entity.type
_entity.pdbx_description
1 polymer ?
#
loop_
_entity_poly.entity_id
_entity_poly.type
_entity_poly.pdbx_seq_one_letter_code
_entity_poly.pdbx_strand_id
1 'polypeptide(L)'
;MVYLNNINHLSIKNVESSTILTQPTNSNSEVNFVYDEKEKKEVILNQGDGLLDAGKLTKCKNAVCFIYCNSEDSIRRGTGFFAHILINNIKKKAIVTNNHVINCKEDAACAVARFHFEGDLPGADVKLHPEKLFFTDAVLDYTIIGCDHDTIENCFCVDPIDFVAEETVKIGDDIFIFQHPKGEAKKFSYEKIINVDPPFIYYNADTDIGSSGSVVLRKLKLIAIHSKGSDALQYNKGTLCSEILNHLNHGVYTNPKSLTESADGKRKNEISLNQHIPISPKKIRSVEVQVIRPTEEMLEDLSKDVCTYWKHLGRKLKVPNSKIESISKDHHSYDDISEKAFAMLLEWKELNPNATTQILFDVLKSYGKEDTALKHFPQ
;
A
#
# COMPACT_ATOMS: atom_id res chain seq x y z
N MET A 1 -37.46 -49.73 43.39
CA MET A 1 -37.15 -48.31 43.65
C MET A 1 -37.11 -47.62 42.30
N VAL A 2 -38.21 -47.13 41.71
CA VAL A 2 -39.07 -45.96 42.04
C VAL A 2 -38.32 -44.62 41.90
N TYR A 3 -38.34 -44.02 40.69
CA TYR A 3 -39.13 -42.85 40.18
C TYR A 3 -38.51 -41.48 40.59
N LEU A 4 -38.02 -40.61 39.68
CA LEU A 4 -38.65 -39.68 38.69
C LEU A 4 -39.10 -38.30 39.26
N ASN A 5 -38.77 -37.23 38.52
CA ASN A 5 -39.37 -35.87 38.48
C ASN A 5 -39.18 -34.95 39.71
N ASN A 6 -39.16 -33.61 39.67
CA ASN A 6 -39.85 -32.63 38.82
C ASN A 6 -39.20 -31.21 38.88
N ILE A 7 -39.52 -30.40 37.87
CA ILE A 7 -39.27 -28.95 37.68
C ILE A 7 -40.11 -28.10 38.67
N ASN A 8 -39.65 -26.90 39.08
CA ASN A 8 -40.54 -25.73 39.21
C ASN A 8 -39.86 -24.35 39.22
N HIS A 9 -40.63 -23.43 38.61
CA HIS A 9 -40.48 -22.02 38.27
C HIS A 9 -40.58 -21.06 39.49
N LEU A 10 -40.20 -19.77 39.28
CA LEU A 10 -40.71 -18.49 39.87
C LEU A 10 -39.57 -17.56 40.31
N SER A 11 -39.24 -16.49 39.58
CA SER A 11 -39.92 -15.18 39.40
C SER A 11 -39.63 -14.13 40.49
N ILE A 12 -39.00 -13.06 39.97
CA ILE A 12 -38.71 -11.70 40.44
C ILE A 12 -39.66 -11.14 41.52
N LYS A 13 -39.08 -10.43 42.51
CA LYS A 13 -39.71 -9.28 43.17
C LYS A 13 -38.72 -8.13 43.31
N ASN A 14 -39.04 -7.01 42.67
CA ASN A 14 -38.53 -5.67 42.97
C ASN A 14 -38.95 -5.27 44.39
N VAL A 15 -38.05 -4.62 45.13
CA VAL A 15 -38.40 -3.78 46.28
C VAL A 15 -37.58 -2.50 46.17
N GLU A 16 -38.27 -1.40 45.92
CA GLU A 16 -37.80 -0.03 46.09
C GLU A 16 -37.54 0.24 47.58
N SER A 17 -36.45 0.95 47.90
CA SER A 17 -36.27 1.54 49.23
C SER A 17 -35.65 2.94 49.11
N SER A 18 -36.56 3.89 49.28
CA SER A 18 -36.47 5.25 49.81
C SER A 18 -35.18 5.71 50.50
N THR A 19 -34.80 6.93 50.14
CA THR A 19 -33.87 7.87 50.79
C THR A 19 -34.26 8.19 52.24
N ILE A 20 -33.29 8.23 53.16
CA ILE A 20 -33.32 9.07 54.37
C ILE A 20 -31.99 9.81 54.51
N LEU A 21 -32.12 11.13 54.69
CA LEU A 21 -31.07 12.13 54.87
C LEU A 21 -30.18 11.87 56.09
N THR A 22 -28.88 12.11 55.90
CA THR A 22 -28.05 12.79 56.90
C THR A 22 -27.21 13.84 56.19
N GLN A 23 -27.38 15.12 56.55
CA GLN A 23 -26.42 16.17 56.17
C GLN A 23 -25.24 16.14 57.15
N PRO A 24 -24.05 16.54 56.69
CA PRO A 24 -23.41 17.66 57.36
C PRO A 24 -22.89 18.74 56.39
N THR A 25 -23.32 19.94 56.71
CA THR A 25 -22.69 21.26 56.58
C THR A 25 -21.34 21.42 55.85
N ASN A 26 -21.42 22.34 54.88
CA ASN A 26 -20.59 23.51 54.62
C ASN A 26 -19.35 23.44 53.71
N SER A 27 -19.40 24.43 52.80
CA SER A 27 -18.34 25.07 52.03
C SER A 27 -17.55 24.18 51.08
N ASN A 28 -17.99 24.14 49.82
CA ASN A 28 -17.12 24.48 48.69
C ASN A 28 -17.98 24.76 47.45
N SER A 29 -17.56 25.78 46.70
CA SER A 29 -18.16 26.29 45.47
C SER A 29 -18.77 25.19 44.59
N GLU A 30 -20.10 25.12 44.54
CA GLU A 30 -20.82 24.30 43.56
C GLU A 30 -20.60 24.91 42.18
N VAL A 31 -19.74 24.25 41.40
CA VAL A 31 -19.79 24.37 39.95
C VAL A 31 -21.16 23.81 39.54
N ASN A 32 -22.09 24.69 39.20
CA ASN A 32 -23.36 24.30 38.60
C ASN A 32 -23.07 23.64 37.25
N PHE A 33 -22.93 22.31 37.26
CA PHE A 33 -23.09 21.52 36.05
C PHE A 33 -24.55 21.65 35.63
N VAL A 34 -24.79 22.48 34.61
CA VAL A 34 -26.04 22.46 33.88
C VAL A 34 -26.08 21.10 33.19
N TYR A 35 -26.72 20.12 33.83
CA TYR A 35 -27.08 18.87 33.17
C TYR A 35 -28.05 19.23 32.05
N ASP A 36 -27.65 19.01 30.81
CA ASP A 36 -28.57 19.13 29.68
C ASP A 36 -29.62 18.01 29.82
N GLU A 37 -30.87 18.37 30.07
CA GLU A 37 -32.00 17.44 30.24
C GLU A 37 -32.25 16.52 29.02
N LYS A 38 -31.46 16.68 27.94
CA LYS A 38 -31.47 15.83 26.74
C LYS A 38 -30.36 14.77 26.71
N GLU A 39 -29.56 14.63 27.76
CA GLU A 39 -28.59 13.55 27.85
C GLU A 39 -29.30 12.19 28.01
N LYS A 40 -29.09 11.29 27.05
CA LYS A 40 -29.46 9.89 27.16
C LYS A 40 -28.23 9.08 27.54
N LYS A 41 -28.41 8.03 28.35
CA LYS A 41 -27.31 7.14 28.81
C LYS A 41 -26.51 6.54 27.65
N GLU A 42 -27.18 6.23 26.55
CA GLU A 42 -26.59 5.72 25.32
C GLU A 42 -27.21 6.49 24.14
N VAL A 43 -26.38 6.86 23.17
CA VAL A 43 -26.83 7.50 21.93
C VAL A 43 -26.19 6.75 20.77
N ILE A 44 -27.03 6.23 19.87
CA ILE A 44 -26.56 5.72 18.59
C ILE A 44 -26.25 6.94 17.70
N LEU A 45 -24.96 7.20 17.53
CA LEU A 45 -24.43 8.22 16.62
C LEU A 45 -23.89 7.51 15.35
N ASN A 46 -23.69 8.24 14.25
CA ASN A 46 -23.34 7.69 12.92
C ASN A 46 -24.38 6.73 12.35
N GLN A 47 -25.62 7.19 12.13
CA GLN A 47 -26.68 6.47 11.38
C GLN A 47 -27.00 5.01 11.85
N GLY A 48 -26.46 4.54 12.98
CA GLY A 48 -26.61 3.16 13.45
C GLY A 48 -25.56 2.16 12.98
N ASP A 49 -24.47 2.58 12.32
CA ASP A 49 -23.48 1.67 11.73
C ASP A 49 -22.12 1.62 12.46
N GLY A 50 -21.95 2.41 13.52
CA GLY A 50 -20.70 2.49 14.28
C GLY A 50 -20.39 1.26 15.16
N LEU A 51 -21.37 0.38 15.39
CA LEU A 51 -21.16 -0.87 16.11
C LEU A 51 -20.79 -1.98 15.12
N LEU A 52 -19.55 -2.45 15.20
CA LEU A 52 -19.02 -3.51 14.34
C LEU A 52 -18.95 -4.84 15.08
N ASP A 53 -19.22 -5.93 14.37
CA ASP A 53 -19.21 -7.29 14.95
C ASP A 53 -17.78 -7.74 15.29
N ALA A 54 -17.54 -8.01 16.58
CA ALA A 54 -16.22 -8.43 17.08
C ALA A 54 -15.77 -9.79 16.52
N GLY A 55 -16.71 -10.70 16.27
CA GLY A 55 -16.42 -11.98 15.63
C GLY A 55 -15.91 -11.80 14.20
N LYS A 56 -16.55 -10.92 13.43
CA LYS A 56 -16.16 -10.57 12.08
C LYS A 56 -14.81 -9.85 12.03
N LEU A 57 -14.52 -8.99 13.01
CA LEU A 57 -13.20 -8.37 13.15
C LEU A 57 -12.13 -9.45 13.34
N THR A 58 -12.39 -10.41 14.23
CA THR A 58 -11.50 -11.54 14.50
C THR A 58 -11.28 -12.39 13.26
N LYS A 59 -12.35 -12.70 12.50
CA LYS A 59 -12.26 -13.43 11.23
C LYS A 59 -11.38 -12.71 10.21
N CYS A 60 -11.61 -11.40 10.00
CA CYS A 60 -10.82 -10.61 9.06
C CYS A 60 -9.34 -10.55 9.47
N LYS A 61 -9.06 -10.35 10.77
CA LYS A 61 -7.69 -10.35 11.31
C LYS A 61 -7.00 -11.69 11.09
N ASN A 62 -7.67 -12.79 11.40
CA ASN A 62 -7.10 -14.15 11.33
C ASN A 62 -6.85 -14.61 9.88
N ALA A 63 -7.61 -14.10 8.91
CA ALA A 63 -7.40 -14.38 7.50
C ALA A 63 -6.15 -13.71 6.92
N VAL A 64 -5.55 -12.73 7.61
CA VAL A 64 -4.34 -12.04 7.16
C VAL A 64 -3.09 -12.80 7.56
N CYS A 65 -2.19 -12.97 6.61
CA CYS A 65 -0.96 -13.76 6.74
C CYS A 65 0.27 -12.95 6.31
N PHE A 66 1.41 -13.32 6.88
CA PHE A 66 2.71 -12.85 6.43
C PHE A 66 3.18 -13.73 5.28
N ILE A 67 3.57 -13.12 4.17
CA ILE A 67 4.13 -13.83 3.02
C ILE A 67 5.63 -13.65 3.04
N TYR A 68 6.35 -14.76 2.92
CA TYR A 68 7.78 -14.73 2.73
C TYR A 68 8.25 -15.81 1.75
N CYS A 69 9.29 -15.48 1.00
CA CYS A 69 9.99 -16.41 0.11
C CYS A 69 11.47 -16.29 0.39
N ASN A 70 12.10 -17.42 0.72
CA ASN A 70 13.55 -17.53 0.82
C ASN A 70 14.03 -18.32 -0.40
N SER A 71 14.28 -17.61 -1.50
CA SER A 71 15.05 -18.14 -2.62
C SER A 71 16.53 -17.85 -2.39
N GLU A 72 17.44 -18.63 -2.98
CA GLU A 72 18.89 -18.39 -2.88
C GLU A 72 19.27 -16.98 -3.38
N ASP A 73 18.51 -16.44 -4.33
CA ASP A 73 18.79 -15.17 -5.02
C ASP A 73 18.07 -13.95 -4.42
N SER A 74 17.00 -14.15 -3.65
CA SER A 74 16.25 -13.04 -3.05
C SER A 74 15.37 -13.44 -1.86
N ILE A 75 15.30 -12.53 -0.87
CA ILE A 75 14.34 -12.58 0.24
C ILE A 75 13.18 -11.65 -0.13
N ARG A 76 12.00 -12.23 -0.36
CA ARG A 76 10.77 -11.45 -0.55
C ARG A 76 9.88 -11.54 0.67
N ARG A 77 9.30 -10.42 1.05
CA ARG A 77 8.43 -10.28 2.22
C ARG A 77 7.26 -9.37 1.89
N GLY A 78 6.08 -9.71 2.39
CA GLY A 78 4.88 -8.92 2.21
C GLY A 78 3.74 -9.40 3.10
N THR A 79 2.59 -8.82 2.91
CA THR A 79 1.34 -9.26 3.51
C THR A 79 0.48 -9.94 2.44
N GLY A 80 -0.34 -10.90 2.86
CA GLY A 80 -1.44 -11.39 2.04
C GLY A 80 -2.60 -11.81 2.92
N PHE A 81 -3.62 -12.37 2.30
CA PHE A 81 -4.79 -12.85 3.04
C PHE A 81 -5.48 -14.01 2.33
N PHE A 82 -6.11 -14.85 3.14
CA PHE A 82 -6.95 -15.95 2.67
C PHE A 82 -8.31 -15.42 2.26
N ALA A 83 -8.68 -15.69 1.01
CA ALA A 83 -9.89 -15.15 0.42
C ALA A 83 -10.67 -16.20 -0.36
N HIS A 84 -11.96 -15.95 -0.42
CA HIS A 84 -12.90 -16.65 -1.25
C HIS A 84 -13.29 -15.72 -2.41
N ILE A 85 -12.90 -16.09 -3.63
CA ILE A 85 -13.04 -15.28 -4.84
C ILE A 85 -13.83 -16.00 -5.92
N LEU A 86 -14.66 -15.25 -6.64
CA LEU A 86 -15.43 -15.74 -7.79
C LEU A 86 -14.67 -15.45 -9.08
N ILE A 87 -14.16 -16.51 -9.71
CA ILE A 87 -13.47 -16.44 -11.01
C ILE A 87 -14.31 -17.22 -12.02
N ASN A 88 -14.83 -16.55 -13.05
CA ASN A 88 -15.73 -17.13 -14.05
C ASN A 88 -16.93 -17.86 -13.42
N ASN A 89 -17.54 -17.23 -12.40
CA ASN A 89 -18.64 -17.80 -11.59
C ASN A 89 -18.29 -19.07 -10.78
N ILE A 90 -17.01 -19.45 -10.72
CA ILE A 90 -16.54 -20.56 -9.90
C ILE A 90 -15.89 -19.99 -8.65
N LYS A 91 -16.42 -20.42 -7.50
CA LYS A 91 -15.87 -20.11 -6.18
C LYS A 91 -14.51 -20.78 -5.99
N LYS A 92 -13.49 -20.00 -5.68
CA LYS A 92 -12.11 -20.46 -5.41
C LYS A 92 -11.65 -19.91 -4.07
N LYS A 93 -10.89 -20.72 -3.33
CA LYS A 93 -10.19 -20.31 -2.11
C LYS A 93 -8.71 -20.14 -2.44
N ALA A 94 -8.14 -19.01 -2.07
CA ALA A 94 -6.81 -18.61 -2.52
C ALA A 94 -6.14 -17.66 -1.51
N ILE A 95 -4.83 -17.54 -1.60
CA ILE A 95 -4.07 -16.44 -1.00
C ILE A 95 -4.02 -15.30 -2.00
N VAL A 96 -4.27 -14.09 -1.52
CA VAL A 96 -4.17 -12.86 -2.32
C VAL A 96 -3.08 -11.96 -1.75
N THR A 97 -2.28 -11.36 -2.63
CA THR A 97 -1.21 -10.39 -2.32
C THR A 97 -0.97 -9.47 -3.52
N ASN A 98 0.12 -8.69 -3.54
CA ASN A 98 0.52 -7.87 -4.68
C ASN A 98 1.42 -8.61 -5.68
N ASN A 99 1.41 -8.16 -6.95
CA ASN A 99 2.32 -8.65 -7.98
C ASN A 99 3.77 -8.39 -7.60
N HIS A 100 4.11 -7.20 -7.10
CA HIS A 100 5.48 -6.93 -6.72
C HIS A 100 5.99 -7.74 -5.51
N VAL A 101 5.10 -8.38 -4.73
CA VAL A 101 5.48 -9.34 -3.68
C VAL A 101 5.75 -10.70 -4.31
N ILE A 102 4.82 -11.23 -5.11
CA ILE A 102 4.96 -12.48 -5.88
C ILE A 102 4.48 -12.24 -7.31
N ASN A 103 5.40 -12.20 -8.27
CA ASN A 103 5.12 -11.88 -9.68
C ASN A 103 5.18 -13.08 -10.63
N CYS A 104 5.74 -14.21 -10.22
CA CYS A 104 5.83 -15.42 -11.03
C CYS A 104 5.50 -16.68 -10.23
N LYS A 105 5.33 -17.80 -10.95
CA LYS A 105 4.95 -19.08 -10.36
C LYS A 105 6.10 -19.72 -9.59
N GLU A 106 7.33 -19.47 -10.03
CA GLU A 106 8.55 -20.01 -9.42
C GLU A 106 8.72 -19.45 -8.01
N ASP A 107 8.62 -18.13 -7.86
CA ASP A 107 8.64 -17.47 -6.54
C ASP A 107 7.46 -17.94 -5.67
N ALA A 108 6.28 -18.07 -6.27
CA ALA A 108 5.09 -18.55 -5.57
C ALA A 108 5.27 -19.98 -5.04
N ALA A 109 5.94 -20.87 -5.79
CA ALA A 109 6.17 -22.26 -5.42
C ALA A 109 7.14 -22.39 -4.22
N CYS A 110 8.05 -21.44 -4.08
CA CYS A 110 8.99 -21.34 -2.96
C CYS A 110 8.48 -20.47 -1.81
N ALA A 111 7.35 -19.78 -1.98
CA ALA A 111 6.78 -18.90 -0.98
C ALA A 111 5.92 -19.64 0.06
N VAL A 112 5.85 -19.05 1.25
CA VAL A 112 5.08 -19.53 2.39
C VAL A 112 4.16 -18.41 2.87
N ALA A 113 2.93 -18.77 3.20
CA ALA A 113 1.99 -17.90 3.92
C ALA A 113 1.94 -18.33 5.39
N ARG A 114 2.27 -17.40 6.29
CA ARG A 114 2.29 -17.60 7.74
C ARG A 114 1.11 -16.92 8.41
N PHE A 115 0.19 -17.73 8.92
CA PHE A 115 -0.98 -17.28 9.68
C PHE A 115 -0.65 -17.10 11.16
N HIS A 116 -1.47 -16.33 11.87
CA HIS A 116 -1.36 -16.15 13.33
C HIS A 116 0.00 -15.67 13.84
N PHE A 117 0.81 -15.04 12.99
CA PHE A 117 2.06 -14.39 13.40
C PHE A 117 1.76 -13.07 14.12
N GLU A 118 1.63 -13.13 15.44
CA GLU A 118 1.15 -12.05 16.32
C GLU A 118 1.88 -12.10 17.66
N GLY A 119 2.37 -10.95 18.15
CA GLY A 119 3.18 -10.89 19.38
C GLY A 119 4.34 -11.89 19.34
N ASP A 120 4.38 -12.77 20.33
CA ASP A 120 5.40 -13.82 20.46
C ASP A 120 5.00 -15.16 19.79
N LEU A 121 3.83 -15.23 19.16
CA LEU A 121 3.39 -16.45 18.49
C LEU A 121 4.18 -16.62 17.18
N PRO A 122 4.83 -17.78 16.97
CA PRO A 122 5.65 -18.02 15.78
C PRO A 122 4.84 -18.11 14.48
N GLY A 123 3.52 -18.25 14.58
CA GLY A 123 2.60 -18.43 13.45
C GLY A 123 2.58 -19.87 12.93
N ALA A 124 1.71 -20.11 11.94
CA ALA A 124 1.52 -21.39 11.30
C ALA A 124 1.66 -21.25 9.77
N ASP A 125 2.53 -22.06 9.19
CA ASP A 125 2.94 -21.96 7.80
C ASP A 125 2.11 -22.87 6.89
N VAL A 126 1.69 -22.32 5.75
CA VAL A 126 1.08 -23.09 4.65
C VAL A 126 1.81 -22.80 3.35
N LYS A 127 2.02 -23.86 2.55
CA LYS A 127 2.61 -23.75 1.22
C LYS A 127 1.60 -23.19 0.22
N LEU A 128 2.13 -22.41 -0.72
CA LEU A 128 1.36 -21.95 -1.87
C LEU A 128 1.46 -22.98 -3.01
N HIS A 129 0.42 -22.98 -3.85
CA HIS A 129 0.19 -23.94 -4.93
C HIS A 129 -0.14 -23.20 -6.25
N PRO A 130 0.85 -22.51 -6.86
CA PRO A 130 0.65 -21.75 -8.10
C PRO A 130 0.29 -22.64 -9.32
N GLU A 131 0.56 -23.94 -9.24
CA GLU A 131 0.14 -24.92 -10.24
C GLU A 131 -1.38 -25.15 -10.23
N LYS A 132 -2.05 -24.95 -9.09
CA LYS A 132 -3.51 -25.09 -8.96
C LYS A 132 -4.26 -23.84 -9.38
N LEU A 133 -3.71 -22.67 -9.04
CA LEU A 133 -4.29 -21.37 -9.33
C LEU A 133 -3.18 -20.31 -9.27
N PHE A 134 -3.04 -19.53 -10.33
CA PHE A 134 -2.14 -18.38 -10.35
C PHE A 134 -2.64 -17.34 -11.35
N PHE A 135 -3.04 -16.19 -10.84
CA PHE A 135 -3.37 -14.99 -11.64
C PHE A 135 -2.58 -13.82 -11.09
N THR A 136 -1.99 -13.01 -11.96
CA THR A 136 -1.22 -11.85 -11.53
C THR A 136 -1.34 -10.73 -12.56
N ASP A 137 -1.29 -9.49 -12.09
CA ASP A 137 -1.24 -8.30 -12.95
C ASP A 137 -0.34 -7.23 -12.33
N ALA A 138 0.56 -6.69 -13.15
CA ALA A 138 1.53 -5.68 -12.69
C ALA A 138 0.96 -4.26 -12.61
N VAL A 139 -0.14 -3.97 -13.32
CA VAL A 139 -0.73 -2.61 -13.36
C VAL A 139 -1.65 -2.38 -12.15
N LEU A 140 -2.56 -3.32 -11.92
CA LEU A 140 -3.44 -3.38 -10.75
C LEU A 140 -2.71 -3.91 -9.50
N ASP A 141 -1.52 -4.48 -9.70
CA ASP A 141 -0.60 -4.92 -8.67
C ASP A 141 -1.22 -5.94 -7.70
N TYR A 142 -1.75 -7.03 -8.26
CA TYR A 142 -2.30 -8.14 -7.48
C TYR A 142 -1.77 -9.49 -7.95
N THR A 143 -1.78 -10.46 -7.05
CA THR A 143 -1.55 -11.87 -7.34
C THR A 143 -2.53 -12.72 -6.52
N ILE A 144 -3.16 -13.70 -7.17
CA ILE A 144 -4.04 -14.71 -6.57
C ILE A 144 -3.39 -16.06 -6.76
N ILE A 145 -3.16 -16.78 -5.66
CA ILE A 145 -2.36 -18.00 -5.63
C ILE A 145 -3.16 -19.11 -4.93
N GLY A 146 -3.16 -20.31 -5.51
CA GLY A 146 -3.70 -21.50 -4.86
C GLY A 146 -2.96 -21.80 -3.55
N CYS A 147 -3.62 -22.49 -2.63
CA CYS A 147 -3.03 -22.89 -1.35
C CYS A 147 -3.68 -24.18 -0.84
N ASP A 148 -3.09 -24.75 0.20
CA ASP A 148 -3.70 -25.83 0.97
C ASP A 148 -4.77 -25.27 1.91
N HIS A 149 -5.95 -25.00 1.33
CA HIS A 149 -7.06 -24.37 2.05
C HIS A 149 -7.66 -25.24 3.14
N ASP A 150 -7.61 -26.58 3.02
CA ASP A 150 -8.11 -27.48 4.06
C ASP A 150 -7.29 -27.35 5.35
N THR A 151 -5.96 -27.19 5.23
CA THR A 151 -5.08 -26.90 6.37
C THR A 151 -5.42 -25.55 7.00
N ILE A 152 -5.63 -24.50 6.20
CA ILE A 152 -5.96 -23.15 6.69
C ILE A 152 -7.29 -23.17 7.48
N GLU A 153 -8.33 -23.79 6.93
CA GLU A 153 -9.66 -23.78 7.54
C GLU A 153 -9.77 -24.75 8.72
N ASN A 154 -9.31 -25.98 8.57
CA ASN A 154 -9.58 -27.04 9.55
C ASN A 154 -8.47 -27.15 10.61
N CYS A 155 -7.22 -26.82 10.28
CA CYS A 155 -6.12 -26.88 11.24
C CYS A 155 -5.86 -25.53 11.90
N PHE A 156 -5.95 -24.42 11.15
CA PHE A 156 -5.67 -23.09 11.70
C PHE A 156 -6.95 -22.34 12.12
N CYS A 157 -8.13 -22.89 11.86
CA CYS A 157 -9.43 -22.28 12.17
C CYS A 157 -9.58 -20.88 11.56
N VAL A 158 -9.13 -20.72 10.30
CA VAL A 158 -9.17 -19.44 9.58
C VAL A 158 -10.24 -19.48 8.50
N ASP A 159 -11.26 -18.64 8.65
CA ASP A 159 -12.28 -18.42 7.62
C ASP A 159 -11.74 -17.50 6.50
N PRO A 160 -12.09 -17.73 5.23
CA PRO A 160 -11.73 -16.83 4.15
C PRO A 160 -12.50 -15.51 4.21
N ILE A 161 -11.86 -14.42 3.77
CA ILE A 161 -12.55 -13.16 3.49
C ILE A 161 -13.25 -13.24 2.13
N ASP A 162 -14.51 -12.83 2.06
CA ASP A 162 -15.22 -12.72 0.77
C ASP A 162 -14.60 -11.60 -0.09
N PHE A 163 -14.04 -11.99 -1.24
CA PHE A 163 -13.52 -11.09 -2.25
C PHE A 163 -14.62 -10.79 -3.27
N VAL A 164 -15.42 -9.78 -2.96
CA VAL A 164 -16.55 -9.32 -3.77
C VAL A 164 -16.35 -7.88 -4.18
N ALA A 165 -17.08 -7.44 -5.21
CA ALA A 165 -17.13 -6.03 -5.56
C ALA A 165 -17.70 -5.25 -4.37
N GLU A 166 -17.00 -4.19 -3.99
CA GLU A 166 -17.36 -3.35 -2.88
C GLU A 166 -18.62 -2.51 -3.17
N GLU A 167 -19.35 -2.16 -2.11
CA GLU A 167 -20.33 -1.08 -2.17
C GLU A 167 -19.62 0.26 -2.42
N THR A 168 -20.36 1.27 -2.90
CA THR A 168 -19.80 2.60 -3.18
C THR A 168 -18.97 3.14 -2.01
N VAL A 169 -17.70 3.40 -2.30
CA VAL A 169 -16.72 3.97 -1.38
C VAL A 169 -16.66 5.49 -1.57
N LYS A 170 -16.50 6.24 -0.48
CA LYS A 170 -16.51 7.70 -0.46
C LYS A 170 -15.32 8.24 0.32
N ILE A 171 -14.91 9.46 -0.02
CA ILE A 171 -13.97 10.24 0.80
C ILE A 171 -14.55 10.38 2.21
N GLY A 172 -13.71 10.20 3.23
CA GLY A 172 -14.07 10.26 4.65
C GLY A 172 -14.53 8.92 5.25
N ASP A 173 -14.75 7.89 4.43
CA ASP A 173 -15.05 6.54 4.92
C ASP A 173 -13.89 5.99 5.76
N ASP A 174 -14.24 5.39 6.90
CA ASP A 174 -13.28 4.74 7.80
C ASP A 174 -12.80 3.41 7.25
N ILE A 175 -11.48 3.19 7.33
CA ILE A 175 -10.81 1.98 6.88
C ILE A 175 -9.94 1.37 7.99
N PHE A 176 -9.83 0.04 7.95
CA PHE A 176 -8.94 -0.75 8.78
C PHE A 176 -7.97 -1.53 7.88
N ILE A 177 -6.70 -1.52 8.23
CA ILE A 177 -5.66 -2.24 7.49
C ILE A 177 -4.92 -3.16 8.45
N PHE A 178 -5.00 -4.46 8.22
CA PHE A 178 -4.21 -5.46 8.94
C PHE A 178 -2.98 -5.83 8.10
N GLN A 179 -1.81 -5.81 8.73
CA GLN A 179 -0.54 -5.78 7.99
C GLN A 179 0.63 -6.38 8.78
N HIS A 180 1.67 -6.80 8.06
CA HIS A 180 2.97 -7.22 8.59
C HIS A 180 4.06 -6.22 8.23
N PRO A 181 4.04 -5.00 8.82
CA PRO A 181 5.05 -3.98 8.53
C PRO A 181 6.42 -4.48 8.98
N LYS A 182 7.45 -4.21 8.18
CA LYS A 182 8.83 -4.71 8.27
C LYS A 182 8.97 -6.23 8.26
N GLY A 183 7.90 -6.96 7.93
CA GLY A 183 7.82 -8.41 8.09
C GLY A 183 7.79 -8.85 9.55
N GLU A 184 7.36 -7.98 10.46
CA GLU A 184 7.18 -8.27 11.88
C GLU A 184 5.79 -8.87 12.17
N ALA A 185 5.53 -9.15 13.45
CA ALA A 185 4.22 -9.56 13.94
C ALA A 185 3.11 -8.60 13.47
N LYS A 186 1.93 -9.15 13.23
CA LYS A 186 0.78 -8.42 12.66
C LYS A 186 0.45 -7.17 13.49
N LYS A 187 0.23 -6.05 12.80
CA LYS A 187 -0.25 -4.79 13.35
C LYS A 187 -1.49 -4.35 12.57
N PHE A 188 -2.21 -3.37 13.10
CA PHE A 188 -3.32 -2.76 12.38
C PHE A 188 -3.19 -1.23 12.36
N SER A 189 -3.74 -0.62 11.32
CA SER A 189 -3.90 0.82 11.19
C SER A 189 -5.38 1.15 10.94
N TYR A 190 -5.81 2.33 11.37
CA TYR A 190 -7.16 2.85 11.20
C TYR A 190 -7.07 4.29 10.72
N GLU A 191 -7.71 4.60 9.60
CA GLU A 191 -7.68 5.94 9.02
C GLU A 191 -8.91 6.16 8.12
N LYS A 192 -9.02 7.33 7.50
CA LYS A 192 -10.03 7.67 6.51
C LYS A 192 -9.48 7.67 5.09
N ILE A 193 -10.39 7.40 4.15
CA ILE A 193 -10.12 7.59 2.73
C ILE A 193 -10.04 9.08 2.42
N ILE A 194 -8.95 9.52 1.79
CA ILE A 194 -8.73 10.92 1.41
C ILE A 194 -9.11 11.20 -0.04
N ASN A 195 -9.07 10.18 -0.91
CA ASN A 195 -9.46 10.30 -2.31
C ASN A 195 -9.92 8.95 -2.89
N VAL A 196 -10.81 9.01 -3.87
CA VAL A 196 -11.29 7.86 -4.65
C VAL A 196 -11.13 8.21 -6.12
N ASP A 197 -10.19 7.56 -6.80
CA ASP A 197 -9.94 7.73 -8.23
C ASP A 197 -9.66 6.35 -8.84
N PRO A 198 -10.73 5.63 -9.27
CA PRO A 198 -10.61 4.27 -9.77
C PRO A 198 -9.51 4.15 -10.84
N PRO A 199 -8.65 3.12 -10.76
CA PRO A 199 -8.90 1.90 -10.01
C PRO A 199 -8.42 1.92 -8.54
N PHE A 200 -8.04 3.09 -8.03
CA PHE A 200 -7.40 3.24 -6.74
C PHE A 200 -8.24 4.03 -5.72
N ILE A 201 -8.00 3.72 -4.45
CA ILE A 201 -8.35 4.58 -3.31
C ILE A 201 -7.09 5.03 -2.61
N TYR A 202 -7.15 6.18 -1.96
CA TYR A 202 -6.02 6.83 -1.30
C TYR A 202 -6.36 7.15 0.15
N TYR A 203 -5.40 6.98 1.06
CA TYR A 203 -5.55 7.16 2.50
C TYR A 203 -4.20 7.44 3.15
N ASN A 204 -4.20 7.96 4.38
CA ASN A 204 -2.97 8.29 5.12
C ASN A 204 -2.64 7.29 6.23
N ALA A 205 -3.23 6.09 6.17
CA ALA A 205 -2.95 5.03 7.13
C ALA A 205 -1.47 4.70 7.14
N ASP A 206 -0.85 4.60 8.33
CA ASP A 206 0.55 4.21 8.47
C ASP A 206 0.80 2.82 7.85
N THR A 207 1.79 2.74 6.97
CA THR A 207 2.28 1.49 6.36
C THR A 207 3.81 1.54 6.27
N ASP A 208 4.45 0.38 6.15
CA ASP A 208 5.92 0.29 6.02
C ASP A 208 6.26 -0.83 5.01
N ILE A 209 7.54 -1.00 4.70
CA ILE A 209 8.03 -2.12 3.87
C ILE A 209 7.46 -3.43 4.41
N GLY A 210 6.79 -4.23 3.58
CA GLY A 210 6.14 -5.49 4.00
C GLY A 210 4.62 -5.39 4.23
N SER A 211 4.05 -4.17 4.26
CA SER A 211 2.60 -3.95 4.28
C SER A 211 1.92 -4.26 2.93
N SER A 212 2.67 -4.31 1.84
CA SER A 212 2.19 -4.65 0.50
C SER A 212 1.33 -5.92 0.51
N GLY A 213 0.11 -5.84 -0.01
CA GLY A 213 -0.83 -6.95 -0.14
C GLY A 213 -1.80 -7.05 1.03
N SER A 214 -1.73 -6.12 1.99
CA SER A 214 -2.68 -6.01 3.09
C SER A 214 -4.10 -5.74 2.65
N VAL A 215 -5.04 -6.26 3.45
CA VAL A 215 -6.47 -5.96 3.31
C VAL A 215 -6.74 -4.50 3.66
N VAL A 216 -7.59 -3.85 2.87
CA VAL A 216 -8.21 -2.57 3.25
C VAL A 216 -9.69 -2.84 3.45
N LEU A 217 -10.14 -2.69 4.70
CA LEU A 217 -11.51 -3.03 5.11
C LEU A 217 -12.30 -1.78 5.45
N ARG A 218 -13.55 -1.68 4.97
CA ARG A 218 -14.53 -0.70 5.43
C ARG A 218 -15.70 -1.44 6.07
N LYS A 219 -16.07 -1.06 7.30
CA LYS A 219 -17.11 -1.79 8.09
C LYS A 219 -16.88 -3.31 8.08
N LEU A 220 -15.61 -3.71 8.22
CA LEU A 220 -15.15 -5.10 8.19
C LEU A 220 -15.51 -5.86 6.90
N LYS A 221 -15.68 -5.17 5.77
CA LYS A 221 -15.79 -5.75 4.43
C LYS A 221 -14.55 -5.34 3.63
N LEU A 222 -13.98 -6.26 2.85
CA LEU A 222 -12.88 -5.96 1.96
C LEU A 222 -13.33 -4.99 0.86
N ILE A 223 -12.57 -3.92 0.67
CA ILE A 223 -12.83 -2.92 -0.39
C ILE A 223 -11.66 -2.71 -1.33
N ALA A 224 -10.44 -2.97 -0.88
CA ALA A 224 -9.23 -2.84 -1.68
C ALA A 224 -8.08 -3.68 -1.13
N ILE A 225 -7.04 -3.84 -1.94
CA ILE A 225 -5.73 -4.39 -1.55
C ILE A 225 -4.73 -3.25 -1.49
N HIS A 226 -4.04 -3.08 -0.36
CA HIS A 226 -2.96 -2.10 -0.26
C HIS A 226 -1.80 -2.47 -1.22
N SER A 227 -1.24 -1.47 -1.91
CA SER A 227 -0.17 -1.66 -2.90
C SER A 227 1.08 -0.85 -2.54
N LYS A 228 1.02 0.48 -2.59
CA LYS A 228 2.17 1.37 -2.39
C LYS A 228 1.75 2.74 -1.88
N GLY A 229 2.72 3.50 -1.37
CA GLY A 229 2.56 4.88 -0.97
C GLY A 229 3.47 5.85 -1.71
N SER A 230 3.30 7.12 -1.39
CA SER A 230 4.20 8.21 -1.72
C SER A 230 4.38 9.07 -0.47
N ASP A 231 5.52 8.93 0.19
CA ASP A 231 5.87 9.77 1.34
C ASP A 231 5.97 11.25 0.95
N ALA A 232 6.44 11.54 -0.28
CA ALA A 232 6.53 12.90 -0.80
C ALA A 232 5.17 13.57 -0.99
N LEU A 233 4.15 12.79 -1.37
CA LEU A 233 2.78 13.26 -1.57
C LEU A 233 1.87 12.91 -0.38
N GLN A 234 2.45 12.34 0.68
CA GLN A 234 1.80 11.95 1.92
C GLN A 234 0.51 11.15 1.69
N TYR A 235 0.60 10.07 0.91
CA TYR A 235 -0.52 9.14 0.74
C TYR A 235 -0.05 7.69 0.64
N ASN A 236 -0.91 6.78 1.06
CA ASN A 236 -0.91 5.37 0.68
C ASN A 236 -2.07 5.10 -0.28
N LYS A 237 -1.92 4.09 -1.14
CA LYS A 237 -2.97 3.69 -2.07
C LYS A 237 -3.25 2.19 -2.04
N GLY A 238 -4.50 1.85 -2.35
CA GLY A 238 -4.96 0.48 -2.56
C GLY A 238 -5.75 0.35 -3.85
N THR A 239 -5.72 -0.84 -4.44
CA THR A 239 -6.46 -1.19 -5.66
C THR A 239 -7.83 -1.74 -5.27
N LEU A 240 -8.90 -1.19 -5.83
CA LEU A 240 -10.28 -1.59 -5.55
C LEU A 240 -10.55 -3.05 -5.95
N CYS A 241 -11.35 -3.76 -5.14
CA CYS A 241 -11.72 -5.15 -5.40
C CYS A 241 -12.56 -5.30 -6.67
N SER A 242 -13.48 -4.36 -6.93
CA SER A 242 -14.31 -4.32 -8.14
C SER A 242 -13.47 -4.29 -9.41
N GLU A 243 -12.38 -3.53 -9.43
CA GLU A 243 -11.48 -3.37 -10.57
C GLU A 243 -10.66 -4.64 -10.82
N ILE A 244 -10.19 -5.29 -9.75
CA ILE A 244 -9.52 -6.60 -9.84
C ILE A 244 -10.49 -7.66 -10.37
N LEU A 245 -11.73 -7.70 -9.87
CA LEU A 245 -12.74 -8.65 -10.32
C LEU A 245 -13.17 -8.41 -11.77
N ASN A 246 -13.27 -7.15 -12.19
CA ASN A 246 -13.58 -6.80 -13.57
C ASN A 246 -12.43 -7.22 -14.51
N HIS A 247 -11.18 -6.98 -14.09
CA HIS A 247 -10.02 -7.42 -14.84
C HIS A 247 -9.94 -8.95 -14.94
N LEU A 248 -10.15 -9.66 -13.83
CA LEU A 248 -10.11 -11.13 -13.80
C LEU A 248 -11.16 -11.79 -14.68
N ASN A 249 -12.38 -11.26 -14.69
CA ASN A 249 -13.51 -11.90 -15.38
C ASN A 249 -13.71 -11.38 -16.81
N HIS A 250 -13.27 -10.16 -17.11
CA HIS A 250 -13.55 -9.50 -18.40
C HIS A 250 -12.32 -8.89 -19.08
N GLY A 251 -11.15 -8.90 -18.43
CA GLY A 251 -9.91 -8.32 -18.97
C GLY A 251 -9.90 -6.79 -19.04
N VAL A 252 -10.85 -6.12 -18.38
CA VAL A 252 -10.99 -4.65 -18.40
C VAL A 252 -11.09 -4.08 -16.99
N TYR A 253 -10.59 -2.86 -16.81
CA TYR A 253 -10.69 -2.08 -15.58
C TYR A 253 -10.67 -0.59 -15.94
N THR A 254 -11.00 0.27 -14.99
CA THR A 254 -10.95 1.72 -15.18
C THR A 254 -9.52 2.17 -15.42
N ASN A 255 -9.23 2.73 -16.60
CA ASN A 255 -7.91 3.28 -16.87
C ASN A 255 -7.63 4.45 -15.91
N PRO A 256 -6.45 4.48 -15.25
CA PRO A 256 -6.07 5.62 -14.44
C PRO A 256 -6.08 6.87 -15.33
N LYS A 257 -6.79 7.91 -14.92
CA LYS A 257 -6.71 9.19 -15.63
C LYS A 257 -5.26 9.65 -15.54
N SER A 258 -4.59 9.80 -16.68
CA SER A 258 -3.31 10.50 -16.70
C SER A 258 -3.53 11.90 -16.11
N LEU A 259 -2.69 12.35 -15.18
CA LEU A 259 -2.69 13.72 -14.66
C LEU A 259 -2.30 14.78 -15.72
N THR A 260 -2.53 14.49 -17.00
CA THR A 260 -2.23 15.34 -18.14
C THR A 260 -3.45 15.48 -19.02
N GLU A 261 -4.55 16.01 -18.48
CA GLU A 261 -5.67 16.48 -19.32
C GLU A 261 -6.60 17.42 -18.53
N SER A 262 -6.08 18.56 -18.08
CA SER A 262 -6.90 19.73 -17.73
C SER A 262 -6.12 21.03 -17.81
N ALA A 263 -5.88 21.55 -19.01
CA ALA A 263 -5.91 22.98 -19.33
C ALA A 263 -5.66 23.17 -20.84
N ASP A 264 -6.42 24.07 -21.45
CA ASP A 264 -6.21 24.67 -22.77
C ASP A 264 -6.69 23.91 -24.01
N GLY A 265 -8.01 23.77 -24.08
CA GLY A 265 -8.71 24.10 -25.32
C GLY A 265 -8.82 25.61 -25.50
N LYS A 266 -7.93 26.22 -26.32
CA LYS A 266 -8.25 27.22 -27.36
C LYS A 266 -7.03 27.99 -27.88
N ARG A 267 -6.99 28.07 -29.22
CA ARG A 267 -6.30 29.03 -30.12
C ARG A 267 -4.87 28.71 -30.58
N LYS A 268 -4.87 28.19 -31.81
CA LYS A 268 -3.97 28.51 -32.93
C LYS A 268 -3.40 29.94 -32.85
N ASN A 269 -2.09 30.08 -33.04
CA ASN A 269 -1.54 30.66 -34.27
C ASN A 269 -0.03 30.42 -34.34
N GLU A 270 0.40 30.01 -35.53
CA GLU A 270 1.78 30.05 -36.01
C GLU A 270 2.36 31.45 -35.85
N ILE A 271 3.66 31.54 -35.55
CA ILE A 271 4.64 32.41 -36.21
C ILE A 271 6.03 31.88 -35.86
N SER A 272 6.77 31.48 -36.89
CA SER A 272 8.21 31.28 -36.86
C SER A 272 8.96 32.60 -37.12
N LEU A 273 10.26 32.58 -36.78
CA LEU A 273 11.39 33.35 -37.33
C LEU A 273 12.06 34.37 -36.40
N ASN A 274 13.27 33.97 -35.99
CA ASN A 274 14.56 34.69 -36.06
C ASN A 274 14.60 36.18 -35.67
N GLN A 275 15.46 36.53 -34.70
CA GLN A 275 16.71 37.28 -34.94
C GLN A 275 17.44 37.69 -33.63
N HIS A 276 18.64 37.13 -33.48
CA HIS A 276 19.91 37.67 -32.94
C HIS A 276 20.13 39.17 -33.30
N ILE A 277 20.80 40.11 -32.58
CA ILE A 277 21.83 40.23 -31.50
C ILE A 277 21.78 41.74 -30.99
N PRO A 278 22.73 42.41 -30.25
CA PRO A 278 23.73 42.07 -29.20
C PRO A 278 23.90 43.10 -28.02
N ILE A 279 24.84 42.82 -27.07
CA ILE A 279 25.64 43.74 -26.18
C ILE A 279 24.95 44.26 -24.88
N SER A 280 25.48 44.29 -23.65
CA SER A 280 26.65 43.78 -22.89
C SER A 280 26.51 44.25 -21.40
N PRO A 281 27.50 44.13 -20.49
CA PRO A 281 27.39 43.35 -19.27
C PRO A 281 27.21 44.18 -17.98
N LYS A 282 26.54 43.61 -16.96
CA LYS A 282 26.73 44.04 -15.57
C LYS A 282 27.30 42.88 -14.76
N LYS A 283 28.55 43.08 -14.33
CA LYS A 283 29.32 42.25 -13.40
C LYS A 283 28.47 41.80 -12.22
N ILE A 284 28.15 40.51 -12.18
CA ILE A 284 28.04 39.77 -10.93
C ILE A 284 29.26 38.85 -10.94
N ARG A 285 30.03 38.87 -9.85
CA ARG A 285 31.21 38.01 -9.66
C ARG A 285 30.77 36.56 -9.87
N SER A 286 31.07 36.00 -11.04
CA SER A 286 30.99 34.57 -11.29
C SER A 286 32.16 33.93 -10.57
N VAL A 287 31.87 33.19 -9.51
CA VAL A 287 32.69 32.03 -9.18
C VAL A 287 32.64 31.18 -10.45
N GLU A 288 33.78 31.01 -11.14
CA GLU A 288 33.89 30.04 -12.22
C GLU A 288 33.75 28.65 -11.59
N VAL A 289 32.51 28.22 -11.39
CA VAL A 289 32.20 26.83 -11.10
C VAL A 289 32.55 26.10 -12.39
N GLN A 290 33.63 25.32 -12.38
CA GLN A 290 33.96 24.48 -13.52
C GLN A 290 32.77 23.56 -13.78
N VAL A 291 32.12 23.79 -14.92
CA VAL A 291 30.97 23.00 -15.35
C VAL A 291 31.51 21.67 -15.89
N ILE A 292 31.68 20.69 -15.00
CA ILE A 292 32.21 19.38 -15.36
C ILE A 292 31.09 18.55 -15.99
N ARG A 293 31.27 18.18 -17.26
CA ARG A 293 30.40 17.21 -17.94
C ARG A 293 30.81 15.80 -17.51
N PRO A 294 29.88 14.93 -17.10
CA PRO A 294 30.24 13.59 -16.62
C PRO A 294 30.86 12.74 -17.74
N THR A 295 32.04 12.17 -17.46
CA THR A 295 32.68 11.18 -18.34
C THR A 295 31.95 9.84 -18.24
N GLU A 296 32.16 8.95 -19.21
CA GLU A 296 31.53 7.62 -19.17
C GLU A 296 32.03 6.79 -17.98
N GLU A 297 33.31 6.87 -17.65
CA GLU A 297 33.90 6.23 -16.46
C GLU A 297 33.18 6.65 -15.16
N MET A 298 32.88 7.95 -14.99
CA MET A 298 32.13 8.43 -13.82
C MET A 298 30.68 7.90 -13.78
N LEU A 299 30.04 7.75 -14.94
CA LEU A 299 28.68 7.21 -15.01
C LEU A 299 28.66 5.70 -14.75
N GLU A 300 29.68 4.98 -15.21
CA GLU A 300 29.85 3.55 -14.99
C GLU A 300 30.07 3.27 -13.50
N ASP A 301 30.92 4.05 -12.82
CA ASP A 301 31.13 3.91 -11.39
C ASP A 301 29.90 4.28 -10.58
N LEU A 302 29.18 5.36 -10.95
CA LEU A 302 27.92 5.71 -10.32
C LEU A 302 26.87 4.59 -10.49
N SER A 303 26.82 3.96 -11.67
CA SER A 303 25.84 2.92 -12.01
C SER A 303 25.83 1.75 -11.03
N LYS A 304 27.00 1.39 -10.49
CA LYS A 304 27.18 0.31 -9.51
C LYS A 304 26.45 0.60 -8.20
N ASP A 305 26.39 1.86 -7.78
CA ASP A 305 25.77 2.30 -6.53
C ASP A 305 24.29 2.73 -6.69
N VAL A 306 23.84 2.99 -7.92
CA VAL A 306 22.44 3.38 -8.21
C VAL A 306 21.61 2.22 -8.79
N CYS A 307 22.21 1.04 -8.97
CA CYS A 307 21.63 -0.14 -9.61
C CYS A 307 20.26 -0.56 -9.03
N THR A 308 20.00 -0.36 -7.74
CA THR A 308 18.72 -0.74 -7.12
C THR A 308 17.60 0.27 -7.33
N TYR A 309 17.91 1.49 -7.83
CA TYR A 309 16.93 2.58 -8.00
C TYR A 309 17.10 3.37 -9.30
N TRP A 310 17.84 2.85 -10.28
CA TRP A 310 18.17 3.56 -11.52
C TRP A 310 16.95 4.01 -12.32
N LYS A 311 15.86 3.25 -12.35
CA LYS A 311 14.62 3.67 -13.02
C LYS A 311 14.03 4.94 -12.40
N HIS A 312 14.09 5.04 -11.08
CA HIS A 312 13.61 6.21 -10.35
C HIS A 312 14.55 7.40 -10.54
N LEU A 313 15.85 7.15 -10.51
CA LEU A 313 16.87 8.15 -10.81
C LEU A 313 16.68 8.71 -12.22
N GLY A 314 16.48 7.86 -13.24
CA GLY A 314 16.22 8.27 -14.62
C GLY A 314 14.99 9.15 -14.78
N ARG A 315 13.90 8.86 -14.06
CA ARG A 315 12.70 9.71 -14.06
C ARG A 315 12.97 11.08 -13.46
N LYS A 316 13.74 11.18 -12.37
CA LYS A 316 14.15 12.47 -11.80
C LYS A 316 15.07 13.25 -12.74
N LEU A 317 15.92 12.53 -13.46
CA LEU A 317 16.75 13.05 -14.54
C LEU A 317 15.96 13.37 -15.82
N LYS A 318 14.63 13.21 -15.80
CA LYS A 318 13.71 13.49 -16.91
C LYS A 318 13.95 12.64 -18.17
N VAL A 319 14.54 11.45 -18.02
CA VAL A 319 14.60 10.46 -19.10
C VAL A 319 13.18 9.96 -19.40
N PRO A 320 12.73 9.93 -20.66
CA PRO A 320 11.41 9.44 -21.02
C PRO A 320 11.16 8.01 -20.53
N ASN A 321 9.99 7.76 -19.94
CA ASN A 321 9.63 6.44 -19.43
C ASN A 321 9.69 5.36 -20.53
N SER A 322 9.37 5.70 -21.78
CA SER A 322 9.48 4.77 -22.91
C SER A 322 10.92 4.26 -23.11
N LYS A 323 11.93 5.11 -22.90
CA LYS A 323 13.34 4.74 -22.96
C LYS A 323 13.78 3.93 -21.74
N ILE A 324 13.34 4.32 -20.55
CA ILE A 324 13.61 3.57 -19.31
C ILE A 324 13.06 2.13 -19.41
N GLU A 325 11.86 1.96 -19.98
CA GLU A 325 11.27 0.63 -20.16
C GLU A 325 11.91 -0.15 -21.32
N SER A 326 12.43 0.51 -22.36
CA SER A 326 13.26 -0.16 -23.39
C SER A 326 14.52 -0.73 -22.76
N ILE A 327 15.28 0.10 -22.03
CA ILE A 327 16.51 -0.31 -21.33
C ILE A 327 16.22 -1.44 -20.34
N SER A 328 15.04 -1.42 -19.70
CA SER A 328 14.63 -2.49 -18.80
C SER A 328 14.36 -3.83 -19.49
N LYS A 329 13.90 -3.82 -20.75
CA LYS A 329 13.52 -5.03 -21.50
C LYS A 329 14.71 -5.72 -22.16
N ASP A 330 15.78 -4.98 -22.43
CA ASP A 330 16.87 -5.46 -23.29
C ASP A 330 17.89 -6.39 -22.58
N HIS A 331 17.85 -6.55 -21.25
CA HIS A 331 18.85 -7.37 -20.52
C HIS A 331 18.20 -8.25 -19.44
N HIS A 332 18.41 -9.57 -19.49
CA HIS A 332 17.65 -10.55 -18.70
C HIS A 332 18.41 -11.16 -17.50
N SER A 333 19.63 -10.69 -17.16
CA SER A 333 20.39 -11.19 -15.99
C SER A 333 20.52 -10.16 -14.85
N TYR A 334 20.82 -10.63 -13.63
CA TYR A 334 21.02 -9.81 -12.43
C TYR A 334 22.39 -9.10 -12.40
N ASP A 335 23.38 -9.65 -13.13
CA ASP A 335 24.71 -9.04 -13.30
C ASP A 335 24.65 -7.77 -14.19
N ASP A 336 23.59 -7.60 -14.98
CA ASP A 336 23.40 -6.47 -15.92
C ASP A 336 22.64 -5.29 -15.29
N ILE A 337 22.31 -5.30 -13.99
CA ILE A 337 21.51 -4.21 -13.40
C ILE A 337 22.32 -2.92 -13.30
N SER A 338 23.61 -3.01 -13.01
CA SER A 338 24.53 -1.86 -13.15
C SER A 338 24.64 -1.42 -14.61
N GLU A 339 24.61 -2.34 -15.57
CA GLU A 339 24.62 -1.99 -17.00
C GLU A 339 23.34 -1.26 -17.42
N LYS A 340 22.17 -1.65 -16.90
CA LYS A 340 20.91 -0.91 -17.11
C LYS A 340 20.94 0.48 -16.49
N ALA A 341 21.51 0.58 -15.30
CA ALA A 341 21.70 1.86 -14.64
C ALA A 341 22.65 2.77 -15.42
N PHE A 342 23.73 2.19 -15.96
CA PHE A 342 24.69 2.87 -16.81
C PHE A 342 24.04 3.32 -18.13
N ALA A 343 23.32 2.43 -18.82
CA ALA A 343 22.59 2.73 -20.04
C ALA A 343 21.56 3.85 -19.85
N MET A 344 20.89 3.90 -18.70
CA MET A 344 20.00 5.02 -18.36
C MET A 344 20.76 6.33 -18.16
N LEU A 345 21.91 6.30 -17.49
CA LEU A 345 22.74 7.49 -17.29
C LEU A 345 23.34 8.01 -18.60
N LEU A 346 23.69 7.12 -19.53
CA LEU A 346 24.10 7.47 -20.90
C LEU A 346 22.94 8.11 -21.67
N GLU A 347 21.76 7.50 -21.66
CA GLU A 347 20.57 8.05 -22.33
C GLU A 347 20.22 9.44 -21.76
N TRP A 348 20.33 9.62 -20.44
CA TRP A 348 20.17 10.92 -19.82
C TRP A 348 21.21 11.94 -20.34
N LYS A 349 22.49 11.57 -20.40
CA LYS A 349 23.58 12.44 -20.86
C LYS A 349 23.42 12.86 -22.33
N GLU A 350 22.92 11.96 -23.18
CA GLU A 350 22.66 12.24 -24.59
C GLU A 350 21.42 13.11 -24.82
N LEU A 351 20.35 12.89 -24.05
CA LEU A 351 19.13 13.69 -24.14
C LEU A 351 19.28 15.10 -23.54
N ASN A 352 20.33 15.35 -22.75
CA ASN A 352 20.54 16.62 -22.05
C ASN A 352 21.86 17.28 -22.47
N PRO A 353 21.83 18.27 -23.40
CA PRO A 353 23.03 19.01 -23.83
C PRO A 353 23.76 19.73 -22.69
N ASN A 354 23.06 20.02 -21.59
CA ASN A 354 23.58 20.68 -20.39
C ASN A 354 23.85 19.68 -19.24
N ALA A 355 24.05 18.39 -19.52
CA ALA A 355 24.34 17.39 -18.51
C ALA A 355 25.64 17.72 -17.75
N THR A 356 25.58 17.77 -16.42
CA THR A 356 26.73 18.10 -15.55
C THR A 356 26.77 17.19 -14.33
N THR A 357 27.94 17.02 -13.74
CA THR A 357 28.12 16.29 -12.47
C THR A 357 27.31 16.94 -11.33
N GLN A 358 27.15 18.27 -11.36
CA GLN A 358 26.32 19.00 -10.40
C GLN A 358 24.84 18.60 -10.47
N ILE A 359 24.29 18.39 -11.67
CA ILE A 359 22.90 17.91 -11.81
C ILE A 359 22.75 16.51 -11.19
N LEU A 360 23.72 15.61 -11.42
CA LEU A 360 23.69 14.29 -10.78
C LEU A 360 23.80 14.40 -9.26
N PHE A 361 24.69 15.25 -8.76
CA PHE A 361 24.83 15.53 -7.32
C PHE A 361 23.52 16.03 -6.71
N ASP A 362 22.90 17.06 -7.29
CA ASP A 362 21.67 17.65 -6.81
C ASP A 362 20.51 16.65 -6.84
N VAL A 363 20.42 15.84 -7.89
CA VAL A 363 19.38 14.82 -8.03
C VAL A 363 19.57 13.71 -7.00
N LEU A 364 20.79 13.21 -6.78
CA LEU A 364 21.10 12.21 -5.76
C LEU A 364 20.83 12.74 -4.35
N LYS A 365 21.22 13.99 -4.06
CA LYS A 365 20.89 14.68 -2.81
C LYS A 365 19.37 14.80 -2.62
N SER A 366 18.64 15.21 -3.65
CA SER A 366 17.16 15.25 -3.62
C SER A 366 16.50 13.87 -3.48
N TYR A 367 17.28 12.80 -3.66
CA TYR A 367 16.85 11.41 -3.50
C TYR A 367 17.29 10.81 -2.15
N GLY A 368 17.85 11.63 -1.25
CA GLY A 368 18.34 11.19 0.06
C GLY A 368 19.61 10.34 -0.03
N LYS A 369 20.35 10.43 -1.14
CA LYS A 369 21.61 9.71 -1.40
C LYS A 369 22.79 10.66 -1.33
N GLU A 370 22.84 11.48 -0.28
CA GLU A 370 23.90 12.47 -0.06
C GLU A 370 25.29 11.82 0.02
N ASP A 371 25.40 10.68 0.70
CA ASP A 371 26.66 9.93 0.78
C ASP A 371 27.12 9.42 -0.59
N THR A 372 26.19 8.93 -1.42
CA THR A 372 26.50 8.50 -2.80
C THR A 372 26.87 9.71 -3.67
N ALA A 373 26.18 10.85 -3.51
CA ALA A 373 26.49 12.08 -4.23
C ALA A 373 27.90 12.59 -3.89
N LEU A 374 28.27 12.62 -2.61
CA LEU A 374 29.58 13.04 -2.15
C LEU A 374 30.70 12.05 -2.53
N LYS A 375 30.40 10.75 -2.56
CA LYS A 375 31.34 9.70 -2.99
C LYS A 375 31.78 9.89 -4.45
N HIS A 376 30.83 10.20 -5.35
CA HIS A 376 31.09 10.27 -6.80
C HIS A 376 31.40 11.69 -7.30
N PHE A 377 30.90 12.72 -6.61
CA PHE A 377 31.06 14.12 -7.00
C PHE A 377 31.43 14.98 -5.78
N PRO A 378 32.65 14.84 -5.25
CA PRO A 378 33.13 15.70 -4.17
C PRO A 378 33.19 17.16 -4.67
N GLN A 379 32.68 18.09 -3.85
CA GLN A 379 32.59 19.52 -4.15
C GLN A 379 33.93 20.25 -4.00
#